data_AF-A0A1D1ZBW4-F1
#
_entry.id   AF-A0A1D1ZBW4-F1
#
_cell.length_a   1.000
_cell.length_b   1.000
_cell.length_c   1.000
_cell.angle_alpha   90.00
_cell.angle_beta   90.00
_cell.angle_gamma   90.00
#
_symmetry.space_group_name_H-M   'P 1'
#
loop_
_entity.id
_entity.type
_entity.pdbx_description
1 polymer ?
#
loop_
_entity_poly.entity_id
_entity_poly.type
_entity_poly.pdbx_seq_one_letter_code
_entity_poly.pdbx_strand_id
1 'polypeptide(L)'
;MPISRIAIGGPGEASHPVALKAALAEFISMLIFVFAGQGSGMAFNKLTGDGATTPAGLVAAALAHALALFVAVSVAANISGGHVNPAVTFGAFLGGNITLFRGILYWIAQLLGSVVACLLLRFSTGWLKTGTFALSADVSVWNALVFEIVMTFGLVYTVYATAVDPKKGNIGVIAPIAIGFIVGANILAGGAFDGASMTPAVSFGPA
;
A
#
# COMPACT_ATOMS: atom_id res chain seq x y z
N MET A 1 4.66 -8.76 25.02
CA MET A 1 5.85 -9.58 24.68
C MET A 1 7.03 -8.64 24.59
N PRO A 2 8.22 -8.99 25.09
CA PRO A 2 9.40 -8.18 24.80
C PRO A 2 9.62 -8.18 23.28
N ILE A 3 10.17 -7.10 22.74
CA ILE A 3 10.66 -7.02 21.36
C ILE A 3 11.81 -8.03 21.25
N SER A 4 11.50 -9.32 21.06
CA SER A 4 12.50 -10.37 21.11
C SER A 4 13.14 -10.50 19.74
N ARG A 5 14.07 -9.57 19.50
CA ARG A 5 15.09 -9.54 18.44
C ARG A 5 14.57 -9.23 17.04
N ILE A 6 14.92 -8.02 16.58
CA ILE A 6 15.06 -7.72 15.16
C ILE A 6 15.99 -8.77 14.54
N ALA A 7 15.48 -9.55 13.58
CA ALA A 7 16.21 -10.62 12.94
C ALA A 7 16.78 -10.17 11.59
N ILE A 8 18.08 -10.35 11.37
CA ILE A 8 18.72 -9.98 10.09
C ILE A 8 18.30 -10.97 8.98
N GLY A 9 18.18 -12.26 9.31
CA GLY A 9 18.00 -13.34 8.33
C GLY A 9 19.32 -13.97 7.92
N GLY A 10 19.26 -15.11 7.23
CA GLY A 10 20.44 -15.83 6.72
C GLY A 10 20.76 -15.46 5.27
N PRO A 11 22.02 -15.51 4.81
CA PRO A 11 22.39 -15.12 3.44
C PRO A 11 21.65 -15.88 2.32
N GLY A 12 21.22 -17.12 2.57
CA GLY A 12 20.44 -17.93 1.63
C GLY A 12 18.92 -17.76 1.74
N GLU A 13 18.42 -16.90 2.64
CA GLU A 13 16.98 -16.71 2.83
C GLU A 13 16.34 -16.07 1.59
N ALA A 14 17.00 -15.07 1.01
CA ALA A 14 16.48 -14.35 -0.15
C ALA A 14 16.36 -15.21 -1.41
N SER A 15 17.18 -16.26 -1.54
CA SER A 15 17.12 -17.23 -2.64
C SER A 15 16.24 -18.44 -2.33
N HIS A 16 15.70 -18.54 -1.10
CA HIS A 16 14.88 -19.67 -0.71
C HIS A 16 13.54 -19.65 -1.47
N PRO A 17 13.05 -20.79 -2.01
CA PRO A 17 11.83 -20.83 -2.82
C PRO A 17 10.61 -20.23 -2.13
N VAL A 18 10.49 -20.38 -0.80
CA VAL A 18 9.40 -19.80 -0.01
C VAL A 18 9.48 -18.27 0.00
N ALA A 19 10.68 -17.69 0.15
CA ALA A 19 10.87 -16.24 0.13
C ALA A 19 10.59 -15.67 -1.27
N LEU A 20 11.02 -16.37 -2.32
CA LEU A 20 10.74 -15.97 -3.71
C LEU A 20 9.25 -16.04 -4.04
N LYS A 21 8.54 -17.08 -3.60
CA LYS A 21 7.07 -17.17 -3.73
C LYS A 21 6.37 -16.02 -3.01
N ALA A 22 6.83 -15.68 -1.81
CA ALA A 22 6.29 -14.56 -1.05
C ALA A 22 6.57 -13.21 -1.74
N ALA A 23 7.77 -13.01 -2.28
CA ALA A 23 8.11 -11.82 -3.05
C ALA A 23 7.24 -11.69 -4.31
N LEU A 24 7.02 -12.79 -5.03
CA LEU A 24 6.12 -12.79 -6.19
C LEU A 24 4.68 -12.44 -5.78
N ALA A 25 4.20 -12.95 -4.65
CA ALA A 25 2.88 -12.58 -4.13
C ALA A 25 2.80 -11.08 -3.79
N GLU A 26 3.83 -10.50 -3.16
CA GLU A 26 3.90 -9.05 -2.91
C GLU A 26 3.91 -8.24 -4.21
N PHE A 27 4.66 -8.68 -5.22
CA PHE A 27 4.69 -8.04 -6.54
C PHE A 27 3.31 -8.04 -7.20
N ILE A 28 2.63 -9.19 -7.26
CA ILE A 28 1.31 -9.34 -7.88
C ILE A 28 0.26 -8.54 -7.11
N SER A 29 0.25 -8.62 -5.78
CA SER A 29 -0.68 -7.88 -4.95
C SER A 29 -0.48 -6.38 -5.06
N MET A 30 0.77 -5.90 -5.11
CA MET A 30 1.05 -4.48 -5.33
C MET A 30 0.58 -4.03 -6.72
N LEU A 31 0.76 -4.87 -7.73
CA LEU A 31 0.28 -4.59 -9.08
C LEU A 31 -1.24 -4.41 -9.07
N ILE A 32 -1.99 -5.33 -8.46
CA ILE A 32 -3.45 -5.25 -8.33
C ILE A 32 -3.87 -3.96 -7.62
N PHE A 33 -3.22 -3.65 -6.50
CA PHE A 33 -3.54 -2.50 -5.68
C PHE A 33 -3.31 -1.18 -6.43
N VAL A 34 -2.12 -1.00 -6.98
CA VAL A 34 -1.73 0.25 -7.68
C VAL A 34 -2.50 0.40 -8.98
N PHE A 35 -2.70 -0.67 -9.75
CA PHE A 35 -3.41 -0.60 -11.02
C PHE A 35 -4.85 -0.10 -10.83
N ALA A 36 -5.57 -0.62 -9.84
CA ALA A 36 -6.93 -0.19 -9.53
C ALA A 36 -6.96 1.22 -8.90
N GLY A 37 -6.08 1.48 -7.92
CA GLY A 37 -6.01 2.76 -7.22
C GLY A 37 -5.68 3.92 -8.16
N GLN A 38 -4.54 3.84 -8.87
CA GLN A 38 -4.11 4.86 -9.84
C GLN A 38 -5.04 4.91 -11.06
N GLY A 39 -5.51 3.75 -11.51
CA GLY A 39 -6.46 3.65 -12.62
C GLY A 39 -7.76 4.41 -12.34
N SER A 40 -8.23 4.43 -11.09
CA SER A 40 -9.43 5.19 -10.71
C SER A 40 -9.26 6.70 -10.88
N GLY A 41 -8.09 7.25 -10.54
CA GLY A 41 -7.75 8.66 -10.77
C GLY A 41 -7.67 8.99 -12.27
N MET A 42 -7.03 8.13 -13.06
CA MET A 42 -6.98 8.28 -14.52
C MET A 42 -8.38 8.20 -15.16
N ALA A 43 -9.23 7.28 -14.69
CA ALA A 43 -10.61 7.15 -15.15
C ALA A 43 -11.43 8.41 -14.82
N PHE A 44 -11.28 8.95 -13.60
CA PHE A 44 -11.92 10.20 -13.22
C PHE A 44 -11.51 11.35 -14.15
N ASN A 45 -10.19 11.56 -14.33
CA ASN A 45 -9.67 12.60 -15.22
C ASN A 45 -10.17 12.43 -16.66
N LYS A 46 -10.23 11.19 -17.16
CA LYS A 46 -10.76 10.91 -18.49
C LYS A 46 -12.24 11.28 -18.64
N LEU A 47 -13.05 11.04 -17.60
CA LEU A 47 -14.48 11.35 -17.59
C LEU A 47 -14.74 12.85 -17.44
N THR A 48 -13.87 13.58 -16.74
CA THR A 48 -14.03 15.02 -16.49
C THR A 48 -13.28 15.93 -17.46
N GLY A 49 -12.47 15.35 -18.36
CA GLY A 49 -11.62 16.13 -19.27
C GLY A 49 -10.50 16.86 -18.54
N ASP A 50 -9.83 16.16 -17.61
CA ASP A 50 -8.78 16.71 -16.73
C ASP A 50 -9.26 17.89 -15.87
N GLY A 51 -10.55 17.88 -15.50
CA GLY A 51 -11.16 18.87 -14.61
C GLY A 51 -10.65 18.78 -13.16
N ALA A 52 -10.98 19.78 -12.36
CA ALA A 52 -10.61 19.81 -10.94
C ALA A 52 -11.14 18.59 -10.17
N THR A 53 -10.40 18.14 -9.16
CA THR A 53 -10.84 17.10 -8.24
C THR A 53 -12.14 17.51 -7.57
N THR A 54 -13.14 16.62 -7.60
CA THR A 54 -14.43 16.82 -6.95
C THR A 54 -14.61 15.81 -5.80
N PRO A 55 -15.59 16.01 -4.90
CA PRO A 55 -15.93 15.00 -3.90
C PRO A 55 -16.21 13.61 -4.49
N ALA A 56 -16.79 13.54 -5.69
CA ALA A 56 -17.02 12.29 -6.38
C ALA A 56 -15.71 11.59 -6.80
N GLY A 57 -14.72 12.36 -7.29
CA GLY A 57 -13.40 11.84 -7.60
C GLY A 57 -12.65 11.34 -6.35
N LEU A 58 -12.75 12.07 -5.25
CA LEU A 58 -12.16 11.67 -3.96
C LEU A 58 -12.78 10.36 -3.44
N VAL A 59 -14.11 10.24 -3.47
CA VAL A 59 -14.82 9.02 -3.07
C VAL A 59 -14.47 7.84 -3.98
N ALA A 60 -14.40 8.07 -5.30
CA ALA A 60 -14.00 7.02 -6.24
C ALA A 60 -12.58 6.52 -5.97
N ALA A 61 -11.62 7.43 -5.74
CA ALA A 61 -10.25 7.08 -5.37
C ALA A 61 -10.20 6.29 -4.05
N ALA A 62 -10.89 6.76 -3.01
CA ALA A 62 -10.94 6.09 -1.71
C ALA A 62 -11.51 4.67 -1.82
N LEU A 63 -12.63 4.49 -2.51
CA LEU A 63 -13.26 3.18 -2.71
C LEU A 63 -12.36 2.24 -3.53
N ALA A 64 -11.78 2.73 -4.61
CA ALA A 64 -10.90 1.93 -5.46
C ALA A 64 -9.69 1.41 -4.67
N HIS A 65 -9.02 2.28 -3.91
CA HIS A 65 -7.88 1.88 -3.07
C HIS A 65 -8.31 0.92 -1.95
N ALA A 66 -9.44 1.18 -1.29
CA ALA A 66 -9.93 0.32 -0.22
C ALA A 66 -10.24 -1.10 -0.68
N LEU A 67 -11.01 -1.22 -1.77
CA LEU A 67 -11.40 -2.52 -2.33
C LEU A 67 -10.19 -3.25 -2.92
N ALA A 68 -9.32 -2.54 -3.64
CA ALA A 68 -8.15 -3.15 -4.24
C ALA A 68 -7.14 -3.62 -3.18
N LEU A 69 -6.91 -2.84 -2.12
CA LEU A 69 -6.02 -3.25 -1.03
C LEU A 69 -6.63 -4.42 -0.24
N PHE A 70 -7.93 -4.39 0.04
CA PHE A 70 -8.63 -5.52 0.66
C PHE A 70 -8.38 -6.81 -0.12
N VAL A 71 -8.59 -6.79 -1.45
CA VAL A 71 -8.37 -7.96 -2.30
C VAL A 71 -6.89 -8.34 -2.35
N ALA A 72 -5.99 -7.37 -2.55
CA ALA A 72 -4.55 -7.59 -2.65
C ALA A 72 -3.96 -8.23 -1.38
N VAL A 73 -4.40 -7.79 -0.20
CA VAL A 73 -4.02 -8.41 1.08
C VAL A 73 -4.62 -9.81 1.18
N SER A 74 -5.91 -9.98 0.85
CA SER A 74 -6.61 -11.27 0.96
C SER A 74 -5.94 -12.38 0.13
N VAL A 75 -5.55 -12.08 -1.11
CA VAL A 75 -4.95 -13.09 -2.01
C VAL A 75 -3.50 -13.43 -1.65
N ALA A 76 -2.80 -12.54 -0.95
CA ALA A 76 -1.41 -12.76 -0.53
C ALA A 76 -1.25 -13.18 0.93
N ALA A 77 -2.30 -13.07 1.75
CA ALA A 77 -2.26 -13.32 3.19
C ALA A 77 -1.61 -14.67 3.56
N ASN A 78 -1.96 -15.73 2.84
CA ASN A 78 -1.45 -17.09 3.10
C ASN A 78 -0.13 -17.42 2.40
N ILE A 79 0.47 -16.48 1.66
CA ILE A 79 1.73 -16.68 0.91
C ILE A 79 2.83 -15.78 1.47
N SER A 80 2.58 -14.47 1.50
CA SER A 80 3.53 -13.46 1.96
C SER A 80 3.14 -12.81 3.29
N GLY A 81 1.87 -12.95 3.72
CA GLY A 81 1.28 -12.12 4.77
C GLY A 81 0.57 -10.88 4.22
N GLY A 82 0.67 -10.61 2.91
CA GLY A 82 -0.03 -9.53 2.23
C GLY A 82 0.33 -8.15 2.79
N HIS A 83 1.63 -7.81 2.80
CA HIS A 83 2.06 -6.50 3.30
C HIS A 83 1.65 -5.37 2.35
N VAL A 84 1.90 -5.55 1.04
CA VAL A 84 1.49 -4.66 -0.06
C VAL A 84 1.86 -3.18 0.20
N ASN A 85 2.90 -2.95 1.01
CA ASN A 85 3.29 -1.63 1.48
C ASN A 85 4.69 -1.70 2.17
N PRO A 86 5.67 -0.90 1.71
CA PRO A 86 6.97 -0.83 2.38
C PRO A 86 6.91 -0.38 3.84
N ALA A 87 6.01 0.52 4.20
CA ALA A 87 5.82 0.99 5.59
C ALA A 87 5.25 -0.10 6.51
N VAL A 88 4.32 -0.92 6.00
CA VAL A 88 3.81 -2.10 6.72
C VAL A 88 4.92 -3.12 6.92
N THR A 89 5.72 -3.37 5.87
CA THR A 89 6.87 -4.27 5.95
C THR A 89 7.92 -3.80 6.95
N PHE A 90 8.20 -2.49 6.97
CA PHE A 90 9.07 -1.88 7.96
C PHE A 90 8.52 -2.00 9.38
N GLY A 91 7.23 -1.72 9.56
CA GLY A 91 6.55 -1.90 10.85
C GLY A 91 6.64 -3.35 11.33
N ALA A 92 6.38 -4.33 10.47
CA ALA A 92 6.51 -5.75 10.76
C ALA A 92 7.96 -6.13 11.15
N PHE A 93 8.96 -5.56 10.46
CA PHE A 93 10.37 -5.78 10.75
C PHE A 93 10.75 -5.25 12.14
N LEU A 94 10.34 -4.03 12.48
CA LEU A 94 10.60 -3.44 13.80
C LEU A 94 9.97 -4.25 14.95
N GLY A 95 8.81 -4.85 14.73
CA GLY A 95 8.18 -5.73 15.73
C GLY A 95 8.65 -7.18 15.68
N GLY A 96 9.65 -7.52 14.85
CA GLY A 96 10.23 -8.87 14.79
C GLY A 96 9.38 -9.91 14.06
N ASN A 97 8.46 -9.48 13.19
CA ASN A 97 7.54 -10.36 12.45
C ASN A 97 8.03 -10.71 11.03
N ILE A 98 9.14 -10.12 10.60
CA ILE A 98 9.83 -10.45 9.34
C ILE A 98 11.33 -10.18 9.52
N THR A 99 12.19 -10.93 8.83
CA THR A 99 13.64 -10.68 8.82
C THR A 99 13.99 -9.50 7.92
N LEU A 100 15.17 -8.90 8.11
CA LEU A 100 15.65 -7.81 7.26
C LEU A 100 15.77 -8.24 5.80
N PHE A 101 16.39 -9.39 5.52
CA PHE A 101 16.54 -9.86 4.14
C PHE A 101 15.22 -10.12 3.43
N ARG A 102 14.25 -10.73 4.12
CA ARG A 102 12.92 -10.92 3.56
C ARG A 102 12.17 -9.60 3.39
N GLY A 103 12.35 -8.66 4.32
CA GLY A 103 11.81 -7.30 4.23
C GLY A 103 12.34 -6.53 3.01
N ILE A 104 13.65 -6.60 2.74
CA ILE A 104 14.26 -5.99 1.54
C ILE A 104 13.69 -6.62 0.27
N LEU A 105 13.54 -7.95 0.24
CA LEU A 105 12.96 -8.64 -0.91
C LEU A 105 11.51 -8.19 -1.16
N TYR A 106 10.73 -7.98 -0.09
CA TYR A 106 9.36 -7.43 -0.17
C TYR A 106 9.36 -6.00 -0.70
N TRP A 107 10.25 -5.13 -0.22
CA TRP A 107 10.35 -3.75 -0.72
C TRP A 107 10.67 -3.71 -2.20
N ILE A 108 11.61 -4.52 -2.68
CA ILE A 108 11.92 -4.62 -4.11
C ILE A 108 10.68 -5.07 -4.89
N ALA A 109 10.01 -6.13 -4.43
CA ALA A 109 8.81 -6.64 -5.08
C ALA A 109 7.66 -5.61 -5.13
N GLN A 110 7.43 -4.89 -4.03
CA GLN A 110 6.41 -3.85 -3.93
C GLN A 110 6.74 -2.66 -4.86
N LEU A 111 7.98 -2.16 -4.84
CA LEU A 111 8.39 -1.06 -5.72
C LEU A 111 8.25 -1.44 -7.20
N LEU A 112 8.72 -2.63 -7.58
CA LEU A 112 8.59 -3.14 -8.95
C LEU A 112 7.12 -3.36 -9.35
N GLY A 113 6.30 -3.93 -8.46
CA GLY A 113 4.88 -4.15 -8.73
C GLY A 113 4.13 -2.85 -8.98
N SER A 114 4.46 -1.80 -8.23
CA SER A 114 3.91 -0.45 -8.43
C SER A 114 4.34 0.16 -9.76
N VAL A 115 5.63 0.13 -10.10
CA VAL A 115 6.15 0.63 -11.38
C VAL A 115 5.49 -0.10 -12.55
N VAL A 116 5.41 -1.43 -12.49
CA VAL A 116 4.80 -2.23 -13.57
C VAL A 116 3.30 -1.92 -13.71
N ALA A 117 2.56 -1.77 -12.60
CA ALA A 117 1.16 -1.34 -12.67
C ALA A 117 0.99 0.01 -13.37
N CYS A 118 1.81 1.00 -13.02
CA CYS A 118 1.80 2.31 -13.67
C CYS A 118 2.14 2.20 -15.17
N LEU A 119 3.15 1.42 -15.55
CA LEU A 119 3.49 1.21 -16.97
C LEU A 119 2.35 0.53 -17.75
N LEU A 120 1.69 -0.47 -17.16
CA LEU A 120 0.54 -1.15 -17.76
C LEU A 120 -0.66 -0.21 -17.89
N LEU A 121 -0.90 0.67 -16.91
CA LEU A 121 -1.93 1.72 -16.99
C LEU A 121 -1.62 2.69 -18.13
N ARG A 122 -0.39 3.21 -18.20
CA ARG A 122 0.02 4.11 -19.27
C ARG A 122 -0.15 3.45 -20.63
N PHE A 123 0.33 2.22 -20.81
CA PHE A 123 0.16 1.48 -22.06
C PHE A 123 -1.31 1.27 -22.44
N SER A 124 -2.14 0.81 -21.50
CA SER A 124 -3.55 0.48 -21.75
C SER A 124 -4.44 1.71 -21.98
N THR A 125 -3.99 2.90 -21.58
CA THR A 125 -4.74 4.16 -21.73
C THR A 125 -4.21 5.07 -22.85
N GLY A 126 -3.32 4.56 -23.71
CA GLY A 126 -2.76 5.37 -24.81
C GLY A 126 -1.71 6.38 -24.35
N TRP A 127 -0.90 5.99 -23.37
CA TRP A 127 0.21 6.74 -22.77
C TRP A 127 -0.20 8.01 -22.01
N LEU A 128 -1.44 8.07 -21.52
CA LEU A 128 -1.82 9.06 -20.52
C LEU A 128 -0.92 8.97 -19.28
N LYS A 129 -0.68 10.10 -18.61
CA LYS A 129 0.16 10.15 -17.41
C LYS A 129 -0.58 9.55 -16.21
N THR A 130 0.15 8.84 -15.36
CA THR A 130 -0.31 8.45 -14.03
C THR A 130 -0.25 9.64 -13.07
N GLY A 131 -1.10 9.65 -12.04
CA GLY A 131 -1.14 10.72 -11.06
C GLY A 131 0.01 10.61 -10.05
N THR A 132 0.79 11.67 -9.90
CA THR A 132 1.81 11.78 -8.85
C THR A 132 1.21 12.39 -7.58
N PHE A 133 1.68 11.96 -6.43
CA PHE A 133 1.32 12.58 -5.15
C PHE A 133 1.98 13.96 -5.06
N ALA A 134 1.17 14.98 -4.78
CA ALA A 134 1.61 16.36 -4.68
C ALA A 134 0.81 17.09 -3.60
N LEU A 135 1.42 18.13 -3.04
CA LEU A 135 0.76 19.00 -2.07
C LEU A 135 -0.26 19.89 -2.79
N SER A 136 -1.45 19.96 -2.24
CA SER A 136 -2.43 20.98 -2.62
C SER A 136 -1.92 22.38 -2.31
N ALA A 137 -2.52 23.38 -2.96
CA ALA A 137 -2.26 24.78 -2.63
C ALA A 137 -2.46 25.00 -1.12
N ASP A 138 -1.57 25.80 -0.52
CA ASP A 138 -1.58 26.18 0.90
C ASP A 138 -1.31 25.04 1.90
N VAL A 139 -0.95 23.82 1.44
CA VAL A 139 -0.48 22.73 2.30
C VAL A 139 1.04 22.75 2.38
N SER A 140 1.59 22.93 3.59
CA SER A 140 3.04 22.85 3.78
C SER A 140 3.52 21.40 3.88
N VAL A 141 4.81 21.18 3.59
CA VAL A 141 5.48 19.87 3.76
C VAL A 141 5.30 19.32 5.18
N TRP A 142 5.29 20.19 6.19
CA TRP A 142 5.11 19.77 7.58
C TRP A 142 3.68 19.33 7.88
N ASN A 143 2.67 19.94 7.24
CA ASN A 143 1.29 19.49 7.37
C ASN A 143 1.11 18.10 6.77
N ALA A 144 1.60 17.90 5.55
CA ALA A 144 1.57 16.61 4.87
C ALA A 144 2.35 15.53 5.63
N LEU A 145 3.52 15.87 6.18
CA LEU A 145 4.29 14.93 7.00
C LEU A 145 3.48 14.41 8.20
N VAL A 146 2.76 15.29 8.90
CA VAL A 146 1.91 14.89 10.02
C VAL A 146 0.75 14.02 9.55
N PHE A 147 0.10 14.38 8.45
CA PHE A 147 -0.94 13.55 7.82
C PHE A 147 -0.43 12.15 7.53
N GLU A 148 0.65 12.03 6.78
CA GLU A 148 1.24 10.75 6.40
C GLU A 148 1.68 9.92 7.62
N ILE A 149 2.27 10.55 8.64
CA ILE A 149 2.63 9.85 9.89
C ILE A 149 1.39 9.25 10.55
N VAL A 150 0.33 10.03 10.75
CA VAL A 150 -0.87 9.60 11.47
C VAL A 150 -1.64 8.54 10.67
N MET A 151 -1.83 8.76 9.37
CA MET A 151 -2.55 7.82 8.49
C MET A 151 -1.78 6.50 8.35
N THR A 152 -0.46 6.57 8.12
CA THR A 152 0.38 5.37 8.03
C THR A 152 0.44 4.64 9.36
N PHE A 153 0.54 5.35 10.49
CA PHE A 153 0.47 4.74 11.81
C PHE A 153 -0.85 3.99 12.00
N GLY A 154 -1.98 4.62 11.65
CA GLY A 154 -3.30 3.98 11.69
C GLY A 154 -3.34 2.69 10.89
N LEU A 155 -2.86 2.73 9.64
CA LEU A 155 -2.75 1.55 8.77
C LEU A 155 -1.89 0.44 9.40
N VAL A 156 -0.66 0.75 9.79
CA VAL A 156 0.27 -0.24 10.36
C VAL A 156 -0.28 -0.79 11.68
N TYR A 157 -0.89 0.05 12.51
CA TYR A 157 -1.55 -0.38 13.73
C TYR A 157 -2.73 -1.33 13.45
N THR A 158 -3.56 -1.04 12.45
CA THR A 158 -4.63 -1.95 12.00
C THR A 158 -4.05 -3.30 11.58
N VAL A 159 -2.94 -3.33 10.83
CA VAL A 159 -2.25 -4.58 10.49
C VAL A 159 -1.81 -5.33 11.76
N TYR A 160 -1.23 -4.63 12.73
CA TYR A 160 -0.79 -5.25 13.97
C TYR A 160 -1.94 -5.86 14.77
N ALA A 161 -2.98 -5.07 15.02
CA ALA A 161 -4.11 -5.47 15.84
C ALA A 161 -4.96 -6.57 15.19
N THR A 162 -5.06 -6.58 13.86
CA THR A 162 -5.94 -7.51 13.14
C THR A 162 -5.22 -8.72 12.57
N ALA A 163 -3.99 -8.58 12.09
CA ALA A 163 -3.28 -9.62 11.35
C ALA A 163 -2.09 -10.21 12.12
N VAL A 164 -1.38 -9.42 12.92
CA VAL A 164 -0.11 -9.86 13.55
C VAL A 164 -0.32 -10.42 14.95
N ASP A 165 -1.11 -9.76 15.80
CA ASP A 165 -1.25 -10.14 17.22
C ASP A 165 -1.71 -11.60 17.36
N PRO A 166 -0.98 -12.46 18.09
CA PRO A 166 -1.41 -13.83 18.40
C PRO A 166 -2.78 -13.91 19.09
N LYS A 167 -3.22 -12.84 19.75
CA LYS A 167 -4.50 -12.73 20.45
C LYS A 167 -5.65 -12.23 19.57
N LYS A 168 -5.42 -11.99 18.28
CA LYS A 168 -6.43 -11.44 17.34
C LYS A 168 -7.75 -12.24 17.28
N GLY A 169 -7.72 -13.55 17.56
CA GLY A 169 -8.90 -14.41 17.48
C GLY A 169 -9.64 -14.25 16.14
N ASN A 170 -10.96 -14.07 16.20
CA ASN A 170 -11.81 -13.92 15.02
C ASN A 170 -11.58 -12.60 14.26
N ILE A 171 -10.93 -11.60 14.85
CA ILE A 171 -10.59 -10.35 14.14
C ILE A 171 -9.65 -10.65 12.97
N GLY A 172 -8.83 -11.70 13.05
CA GLY A 172 -7.98 -12.14 11.95
C GLY A 172 -8.72 -12.50 10.66
N VAL A 173 -9.99 -12.91 10.76
CA VAL A 173 -10.82 -13.25 9.59
C VAL A 173 -11.13 -11.99 8.76
N ILE A 174 -11.32 -10.86 9.42
CA ILE A 174 -11.65 -9.58 8.79
C ILE A 174 -10.42 -8.67 8.62
N ALA A 175 -9.21 -9.15 8.92
CA ALA A 175 -8.00 -8.33 8.83
C ALA A 175 -7.82 -7.69 7.44
N PRO A 176 -7.96 -8.43 6.31
CA PRO A 176 -7.80 -7.81 5.00
C PRO A 176 -8.79 -6.68 4.71
N ILE A 177 -10.07 -6.85 5.08
CA ILE A 177 -11.09 -5.81 4.84
C ILE A 177 -10.88 -4.60 5.75
N ALA A 178 -10.49 -4.82 7.01
CA ALA A 178 -10.15 -3.74 7.94
C ALA A 178 -8.95 -2.92 7.42
N ILE A 179 -7.92 -3.59 6.90
CA ILE A 179 -6.73 -2.95 6.30
C ILE A 179 -7.10 -2.15 5.04
N GLY A 180 -7.95 -2.69 4.17
CA GLY A 180 -8.44 -1.95 3.00
C GLY A 180 -9.25 -0.71 3.41
N PHE A 181 -10.18 -0.86 4.34
CA PHE A 181 -11.07 0.23 4.73
C PHE A 181 -10.38 1.36 5.49
N ILE A 182 -9.35 1.09 6.30
CA ILE A 182 -8.59 2.18 6.94
C ILE A 182 -7.84 3.03 5.90
N VAL A 183 -7.33 2.43 4.82
CA VAL A 183 -6.72 3.17 3.71
C VAL A 183 -7.76 4.02 2.98
N GLY A 184 -8.93 3.45 2.67
CA GLY A 184 -10.02 4.23 2.06
C GLY A 184 -10.47 5.42 2.92
N ALA A 185 -10.67 5.18 4.22
CA ALA A 185 -11.07 6.23 5.16
C ALA A 185 -10.01 7.34 5.25
N ASN A 186 -8.73 6.97 5.29
CA ASN A 186 -7.63 7.93 5.30
C ASN A 186 -7.54 8.73 3.97
N ILE A 187 -7.84 8.12 2.83
CA ILE A 187 -7.93 8.86 1.55
C ILE A 187 -9.07 9.89 1.59
N LEU A 188 -10.22 9.56 2.17
CA LEU A 188 -11.31 10.53 2.34
C LEU A 188 -10.89 11.71 3.25
N ALA A 189 -9.98 11.49 4.19
CA ALA A 189 -9.50 12.51 5.12
C ALA A 189 -8.33 13.35 4.56
N GLY A 190 -7.29 12.69 4.03
CA GLY A 190 -6.03 13.32 3.60
C GLY A 190 -5.93 13.57 2.10
N GLY A 191 -6.75 12.91 1.28
CA GLY A 191 -6.57 12.88 -0.18
C GLY A 191 -6.64 14.26 -0.85
N ALA A 192 -7.38 15.20 -0.29
CA ALA A 192 -7.47 16.58 -0.79
C ALA A 192 -6.27 17.47 -0.38
N PHE A 193 -5.39 17.00 0.51
CA PHE A 193 -4.27 17.78 1.06
C PHE A 193 -2.92 17.33 0.49
N ASP A 194 -2.59 16.04 0.62
CA ASP A 194 -1.31 15.45 0.18
C ASP A 194 -1.47 14.21 -0.71
N GLY A 195 -2.72 13.85 -1.04
CA GLY A 195 -3.07 12.65 -1.80
C GLY A 195 -3.25 11.39 -0.95
N ALA A 196 -2.88 11.40 0.33
CA ALA A 196 -2.99 10.29 1.28
C ALA A 196 -2.37 8.98 0.75
N SER A 197 -1.05 8.97 0.60
CA SER A 197 -0.30 7.82 0.11
C SER A 197 -0.30 6.66 1.10
N MET A 198 0.14 6.90 2.34
CA MET A 198 0.41 5.89 3.37
C MET A 198 1.41 4.79 2.98
N THR A 199 1.94 4.82 1.76
CA THR A 199 2.80 3.77 1.24
C THR A 199 3.85 4.29 0.26
N PRO A 200 5.15 4.12 0.59
CA PRO A 200 6.22 4.55 -0.30
C PRO A 200 6.11 3.97 -1.72
N ALA A 201 5.60 2.74 -1.88
CA ALA A 201 5.51 2.12 -3.20
C ALA A 201 4.41 2.72 -4.09
N VAL A 202 3.24 3.11 -3.54
CA VAL A 202 2.18 3.79 -4.34
C VAL A 202 2.65 5.20 -4.73
N SER A 203 3.48 5.86 -3.92
CA SER A 203 4.11 7.13 -4.34
C SER A 203 5.22 6.94 -5.37
N PHE A 204 6.02 5.88 -5.24
CA PHE A 204 7.20 5.65 -6.08
C PHE A 204 6.87 5.26 -7.52
N GLY A 205 5.89 4.36 -7.73
CA GLY A 205 5.54 3.86 -9.06
C GLY A 205 5.14 4.95 -10.08
N PRO A 206 4.29 5.92 -9.72
CA PRO A 206 3.86 6.97 -10.65
C PRO A 206 4.82 8.16 -10.78
N ALA A 207 5.83 8.30 -9.90
CA ALA A 207 6.82 9.39 -9.91
C ALA A 207 7.88 9.19 -11.01
#